data_AF-A0AAV3Z218-F1
#
_entry.id   AF-A0AAV3Z218-F1
#
_cell.length_a   1.000
_cell.length_b   1.000
_cell.length_c   1.000
_cell.angle_alpha   90.00
_cell.angle_beta   90.00
_cell.angle_gamma   90.00
#
_symmetry.space_group_name_H-M   'P 1'
#
loop_
_entity.id
_entity.type
_entity.pdbx_description
1 polymer ?
#
loop_
_entity_poly.entity_id
_entity_poly.type
_entity_poly.pdbx_seq_one_letter_code
_entity_poly.pdbx_strand_id
1 'polypeptide(L)'
;MHGGPTELWCRLLPTAVGLNVLGWIACIATTSAIIFGLTRSFILRPDLVPMTLIQSVVYITLTRTVWGLCVAWIIIMCSCGKGGPINAFLSIPVLKPLSRLTYMAYLVHEIVLMWHVMGSQQAITLSDINMVVYFFSYLTITYTLATLTTLMWEAPFMAIEKMIFTIPRQKIERPITIRGNNNAIESTQEIN
;
A
#
# COMPACT_ATOMS: atom_id res chain seq x y z
N MET A 1 -12.45 -28.53 -6.40
CA MET A 1 -12.41 -28.04 -7.79
C MET A 1 -12.27 -26.52 -7.78
N HIS A 2 -11.05 -26.00 -7.72
CA HIS A 2 -10.79 -24.56 -7.88
C HIS A 2 -9.63 -24.42 -8.87
N GLY A 3 -9.98 -24.31 -10.14
CA GLY A 3 -9.06 -24.04 -11.24
C GLY A 3 -9.66 -22.94 -12.10
N GLY A 4 -9.75 -21.73 -11.55
CA GLY A 4 -10.14 -20.56 -12.32
C GLY A 4 -9.02 -20.14 -13.28
N PRO A 5 -9.32 -19.44 -14.39
CA PRO A 5 -8.32 -18.93 -15.32
C PRO A 5 -7.24 -18.05 -14.65
N THR A 6 -7.55 -17.46 -13.50
CA THR A 6 -6.65 -16.64 -12.69
C THR A 6 -5.51 -17.43 -12.03
N GLU A 7 -5.73 -18.71 -11.71
CA GLU A 7 -4.73 -19.58 -11.07
C GLU A 7 -3.65 -20.07 -12.06
N LEU A 8 -3.99 -20.08 -13.36
CA LEU A 8 -3.08 -20.50 -14.43
C LEU A 8 -1.92 -19.50 -14.62
N TRP A 9 -2.18 -18.20 -14.51
CA TRP A 9 -1.15 -17.16 -14.63
C TRP A 9 -0.10 -17.24 -13.52
N CYS A 10 -0.50 -17.55 -12.29
CA CYS A 10 0.44 -17.76 -11.18
C CYS A 10 1.27 -19.06 -11.32
N ARG A 11 0.83 -20.01 -12.14
CA ARG A 11 1.57 -21.23 -12.48
C ARG A 11 2.51 -21.04 -13.69
N LEU A 12 2.17 -20.15 -14.62
CA LEU A 12 2.98 -19.80 -15.79
C LEU A 12 4.19 -18.92 -15.45
N LEU A 13 4.13 -18.15 -14.36
CA LEU A 13 5.27 -17.42 -13.84
C LEU A 13 6.37 -18.41 -13.40
N PRO A 14 7.59 -18.34 -13.97
CA PRO A 14 8.68 -19.22 -13.60
C PRO A 14 8.95 -19.10 -12.11
N THR A 15 8.62 -20.14 -11.36
CA THR A 15 8.81 -20.23 -9.90
C THR A 15 10.26 -20.45 -9.50
N ALA A 16 11.19 -20.25 -10.45
CA ALA A 16 12.61 -20.24 -10.19
C ALA A 16 12.87 -19.22 -9.08
N VAL A 17 13.21 -19.73 -7.89
CA VAL A 17 13.58 -18.92 -6.73
C VAL A 17 14.64 -17.88 -7.12
N GLY A 18 15.50 -18.21 -8.10
CA GLY A 18 16.44 -17.29 -8.72
C GLY A 18 15.78 -16.04 -9.33
N LEU A 19 14.71 -16.16 -10.12
CA LEU A 19 14.04 -15.01 -10.74
C LEU A 19 13.42 -14.08 -9.69
N ASN A 20 12.86 -14.65 -8.62
CA ASN A 20 12.31 -13.87 -7.52
C ASN A 20 13.39 -13.05 -6.81
N VAL A 21 14.51 -13.69 -6.46
CA VAL A 21 15.64 -13.02 -5.80
C VAL A 21 16.26 -11.96 -6.71
N LEU A 22 16.40 -12.25 -8.01
CA LEU A 22 16.86 -11.26 -8.99
C LEU A 22 15.92 -10.07 -9.10
N GLY A 23 14.61 -10.28 -9.07
CA GLY A 23 13.62 -9.19 -9.06
C GLY A 23 13.75 -8.29 -7.83
N TRP A 24 13.94 -8.87 -6.64
CA TRP A 24 14.18 -8.11 -5.41
C TRP A 24 15.48 -7.30 -5.46
N ILE A 25 16.58 -7.94 -5.86
CA ILE A 25 17.89 -7.28 -6.00
C ILE A 25 17.81 -6.17 -7.04
N ALA A 26 17.15 -6.40 -8.17
CA ALA A 26 16.95 -5.40 -9.21
C ALA A 26 16.15 -4.19 -8.69
N CYS A 27 15.09 -4.42 -7.90
CA CYS A 27 14.32 -3.32 -7.32
C CYS A 27 15.16 -2.48 -6.33
N ILE A 28 15.92 -3.13 -5.45
CA ILE A 28 16.79 -2.45 -4.48
C ILE A 28 17.92 -1.70 -5.19
N ALA A 29 18.59 -2.35 -6.15
CA ALA A 29 19.65 -1.75 -6.93
C ALA A 29 19.15 -0.54 -7.72
N THR A 30 17.97 -0.65 -8.34
CA THR A 30 17.39 0.46 -9.10
C THR A 30 17.00 1.62 -8.19
N THR A 31 16.35 1.35 -7.05
CA THR A 31 15.99 2.39 -6.08
C THR A 31 17.23 3.11 -5.55
N SER A 32 18.28 2.34 -5.25
CA SER A 32 19.56 2.88 -4.81
C SER A 32 20.23 3.73 -5.89
N ALA A 33 20.23 3.26 -7.15
CA ALA A 33 20.78 4.00 -8.29
C ALA A 33 20.05 5.34 -8.54
N ILE A 34 18.72 5.37 -8.35
CA ILE A 34 17.93 6.60 -8.46
C ILE A 34 18.35 7.60 -7.37
N ILE A 35 18.40 7.16 -6.11
CA ILE A 35 18.74 8.04 -4.97
C ILE A 35 20.15 8.59 -5.11
N PHE A 36 21.15 7.73 -5.34
CA PHE A 36 22.55 8.15 -5.47
C PHE A 36 22.81 8.93 -6.76
N GLY A 37 22.04 8.70 -7.82
CA GLY A 37 22.09 9.46 -9.07
C GLY A 37 21.73 10.93 -8.85
N LEU A 38 20.74 11.21 -8.00
CA LEU A 38 20.35 12.57 -7.62
C LEU A 38 21.36 13.21 -6.65
N THR A 39 21.87 12.45 -5.68
CA THR A 39 22.84 12.95 -4.69
C THR A 39 24.11 13.48 -5.36
N ARG A 40 24.60 12.82 -6.41
CA ARG A 40 25.81 13.28 -7.12
C ARG A 40 25.64 14.64 -7.79
N SER A 41 24.47 14.91 -8.37
CA SER A 41 24.20 16.17 -9.09
C SER A 41 23.74 17.29 -8.17
N PHE A 42 22.95 17.00 -7.13
CA PHE A 42 22.34 18.02 -6.28
C PHE A 42 23.17 18.39 -5.04
N ILE A 43 23.85 17.42 -4.42
CA ILE A 43 24.50 17.60 -3.10
C ILE A 43 26.02 17.82 -3.23
N LEU A 44 26.68 17.18 -4.20
CA LEU A 44 28.14 17.18 -4.24
C LEU A 44 28.74 18.47 -4.85
N ARG A 45 28.20 18.99 -5.97
CA ARG A 45 28.55 20.30 -6.57
C ARG A 45 27.54 20.73 -7.67
N PRO A 46 26.68 21.74 -7.46
CA PRO A 46 25.76 22.22 -8.51
C PRO A 46 26.47 22.80 -9.75
N ASP A 47 27.69 23.33 -9.59
CA ASP A 47 28.40 24.05 -10.66
C ASP A 47 29.55 23.26 -11.34
N LEU A 48 30.00 22.14 -10.77
CA LEU A 48 31.18 21.39 -11.30
C LEU A 48 30.83 20.19 -12.19
N VAL A 49 29.61 19.65 -12.11
CA VAL A 49 29.21 18.48 -12.92
C VAL A 49 27.85 18.77 -13.56
N PRO A 50 27.80 19.60 -14.61
CA PRO A 50 26.55 19.81 -15.34
C PRO A 50 26.08 18.47 -15.89
N MET A 51 24.89 18.03 -15.47
CA MET A 51 24.25 16.90 -16.12
C MET A 51 24.07 17.25 -17.59
N THR A 52 24.50 16.34 -18.47
CA THR A 52 24.16 16.47 -19.88
C THR A 52 22.63 16.46 -20.02
N LEU A 53 22.10 17.25 -20.96
CA LEU A 53 20.64 17.36 -21.19
C LEU A 53 20.00 15.97 -21.35
N ILE A 54 20.70 15.08 -22.05
CA ILE A 54 20.28 13.69 -22.28
C ILE A 54 20.14 12.95 -20.94
N GLN A 55 21.12 13.06 -20.04
CA GLN A 55 21.09 12.40 -18.74
C GLN A 55 19.93 12.90 -17.87
N SER A 56 19.67 14.22 -17.85
CA SER A 56 18.56 14.80 -17.08
C SER A 56 17.20 14.34 -17.59
N VAL A 57 16.99 14.36 -18.91
CA VAL A 57 15.71 13.95 -19.53
C VAL A 57 15.46 12.46 -19.30
N VAL A 58 16.48 11.62 -19.52
CA VAL A 58 16.41 10.17 -19.28
C VAL A 58 16.11 9.90 -17.80
N TYR A 59 16.78 10.59 -16.88
CA TYR A 59 16.56 10.43 -15.46
C TYR A 59 15.13 10.80 -15.05
N ILE A 60 14.63 11.99 -15.42
CA ILE A 60 13.29 12.47 -15.04
C ILE A 60 12.20 11.53 -15.59
N THR A 61 12.37 11.02 -16.80
CA THR A 61 11.37 10.20 -17.49
C THR A 61 11.38 8.76 -17.01
N LEU A 62 12.55 8.12 -16.95
CA LEU A 62 12.66 6.69 -16.60
C LEU A 62 12.48 6.43 -15.12
N THR A 63 12.83 7.37 -14.24
CA THR A 63 12.76 7.16 -12.78
C THR A 63 11.36 6.74 -12.34
N ARG A 64 10.31 7.44 -12.81
CA ARG A 64 8.92 7.12 -12.46
C ARG A 64 8.47 5.78 -13.05
N THR A 65 8.84 5.50 -14.31
CA THR A 65 8.49 4.26 -15.00
C THR A 65 9.13 3.06 -14.33
N VAL A 66 10.43 3.11 -14.06
CA VAL A 66 11.16 1.98 -13.48
C VAL A 66 10.72 1.76 -12.02
N TRP A 67 10.50 2.82 -11.25
CA TRP A 67 9.92 2.70 -9.91
C TRP A 67 8.53 2.04 -9.95
N GLY A 68 7.68 2.43 -10.90
CA GLY A 68 6.39 1.80 -11.13
C GLY A 68 6.51 0.31 -11.49
N LEU A 69 7.47 -0.07 -12.34
CA LEU A 69 7.74 -1.47 -12.67
C LEU A 69 8.21 -2.28 -11.47
N CYS A 70 9.05 -1.71 -10.61
CA CYS A 70 9.46 -2.35 -9.35
C CYS A 70 8.26 -2.60 -8.44
N VAL A 71 7.38 -1.61 -8.26
CA VAL A 71 6.16 -1.77 -7.45
C VAL A 71 5.21 -2.80 -8.08
N ALA A 72 5.03 -2.78 -9.40
CA ALA A 72 4.21 -3.75 -10.12
C ALA A 72 4.72 -5.19 -9.92
N TRP A 73 6.05 -5.39 -9.97
CA TRP A 73 6.66 -6.68 -9.68
C TRP A 73 6.34 -7.16 -8.26
N ILE A 74 6.44 -6.28 -7.26
CA ILE A 74 6.08 -6.60 -5.86
C ILE A 74 4.62 -7.01 -5.75
N ILE A 75 3.70 -6.30 -6.41
CA ILE A 75 2.26 -6.60 -6.39
C ILE A 75 1.99 -7.98 -6.99
N ILE A 76 2.59 -8.30 -8.14
CA ILE A 76 2.47 -9.61 -8.80
C ILE A 76 2.99 -10.74 -7.89
N MET A 77 4.11 -10.51 -7.22
CA MET A 77 4.68 -11.48 -6.28
C MET A 77 3.79 -11.69 -5.04
N CYS A 78 3.14 -10.63 -4.57
CA CYS A 78 2.19 -10.70 -3.46
C CYS A 78 0.88 -11.41 -3.88
N SER A 79 0.35 -11.13 -5.07
CA SER A 79 -0.91 -11.73 -5.54
C SER A 79 -0.81 -13.24 -5.73
N CYS A 80 0.35 -13.76 -6.11
CA CYS A 80 0.60 -15.20 -6.19
C CYS A 80 1.02 -15.85 -4.85
N GLY A 81 1.02 -15.12 -3.73
CA GLY A 81 1.38 -15.64 -2.41
C GLY A 81 2.87 -15.99 -2.24
N LYS A 82 3.73 -15.59 -3.19
CA LYS A 82 5.17 -15.88 -3.22
C LYS A 82 6.03 -14.72 -2.71
N GLY A 83 5.41 -13.65 -2.21
CA GLY A 83 6.08 -12.44 -1.70
C GLY A 83 6.76 -12.59 -0.32
N GLY A 84 6.71 -13.77 0.30
CA GLY A 84 7.37 -14.05 1.58
C GLY A 84 6.97 -13.06 2.69
N PRO A 85 7.93 -12.38 3.36
CA PRO A 85 7.65 -11.48 4.48
C PRO A 85 6.81 -10.27 4.09
N ILE A 86 6.91 -9.82 2.83
CA ILE A 86 6.20 -8.63 2.35
C ILE A 86 4.72 -8.93 2.17
N ASN A 87 4.38 -10.16 1.74
CA ASN A 87 2.99 -10.61 1.74
C ASN A 87 2.39 -10.64 3.16
N ALA A 88 3.17 -11.06 4.17
CA ALA A 88 2.73 -11.04 5.55
C ALA A 88 2.49 -9.62 6.06
N PHE A 89 3.39 -8.68 5.73
CA PHE A 89 3.23 -7.26 6.05
C PHE A 89 1.98 -6.68 5.38
N LEU A 90 1.78 -6.91 4.08
CA LEU A 90 0.61 -6.40 3.34
C LEU A 90 -0.72 -7.02 3.78
N SER A 91 -0.70 -8.20 4.40
CA SER A 91 -1.91 -8.87 4.91
C SER A 91 -2.34 -8.38 6.29
N ILE A 92 -1.56 -7.51 6.96
CA ILE A 92 -1.90 -7.01 8.30
C ILE A 92 -3.24 -6.24 8.24
N PRO A 93 -4.21 -6.54 9.12
CA PRO A 93 -5.53 -5.91 9.11
C PRO A 93 -5.50 -4.38 9.29
N VAL A 94 -4.42 -3.85 9.89
CA VAL A 94 -4.15 -2.42 10.07
C VAL A 94 -3.94 -1.70 8.73
N LEU A 95 -3.47 -2.39 7.68
CA LEU A 95 -3.25 -1.75 6.37
C LEU A 95 -4.55 -1.42 5.63
N LYS A 96 -5.66 -2.09 5.97
CA LYS A 96 -6.97 -1.80 5.36
C LYS A 96 -7.42 -0.35 5.62
N PRO A 97 -7.51 0.13 6.88
CA PRO A 97 -7.81 1.53 7.14
C PRO A 97 -6.66 2.47 6.74
N LEU A 98 -5.40 2.03 6.85
CA LEU A 98 -4.25 2.87 6.46
C LEU A 98 -4.24 3.20 4.96
N SER A 99 -4.66 2.27 4.11
CA SER A 99 -4.78 2.49 2.67
C SER A 99 -5.78 3.60 2.35
N ARG A 100 -6.93 3.62 3.04
CA ARG A 100 -7.94 4.69 2.91
C ARG A 100 -7.40 6.03 3.40
N LEU A 101 -6.73 6.04 4.55
CA LEU A 101 -6.13 7.26 5.09
C LEU A 101 -5.06 7.84 4.15
N THR A 102 -4.21 6.97 3.59
CA THR A 102 -3.15 7.37 2.64
C THR A 102 -3.75 7.95 1.36
N TYR A 103 -4.88 7.40 0.89
CA TYR A 103 -5.60 7.95 -0.25
C TYR A 103 -6.10 9.38 0.03
N MET A 104 -6.73 9.61 1.19
CA MET A 104 -7.18 10.95 1.59
C MET A 104 -6.00 11.91 1.78
N ALA A 105 -4.89 11.42 2.35
CA ALA A 105 -3.66 12.19 2.51
C ALA A 105 -3.07 12.62 1.16
N TYR A 106 -3.08 11.74 0.15
CA TYR A 106 -2.60 12.08 -1.19
C TYR A 106 -3.39 13.23 -1.82
N LEU A 107 -4.73 13.20 -1.72
CA LEU A 107 -5.59 14.27 -2.25
C LEU A 107 -5.37 15.60 -1.53
N VAL A 108 -5.29 15.56 -0.20
CA VAL A 108 -5.04 16.77 0.61
C VAL A 108 -3.64 17.33 0.36
N HIS A 109 -2.64 16.46 0.17
CA HIS A 109 -1.27 16.87 -0.09
C HIS A 109 -1.16 17.77 -1.32
N GLU A 110 -1.79 17.37 -2.43
CA GLU A 110 -1.79 18.12 -3.68
C GLU A 110 -2.44 19.50 -3.51
N ILE A 111 -3.56 19.57 -2.78
CA ILE A 111 -4.24 20.83 -2.48
C ILE A 111 -3.35 21.76 -1.65
N VAL A 112 -2.67 21.21 -0.62
CA VAL A 112 -1.77 21.97 0.26
C VAL A 112 -0.57 22.50 -0.53
N LEU A 113 0.01 21.68 -1.40
CA LEU A 113 1.10 22.10 -2.28
C LEU A 113 0.67 23.22 -3.24
N MET A 114 -0.49 23.06 -3.89
CA MET A 114 -1.04 24.08 -4.79
C MET A 114 -1.27 25.40 -4.06
N TRP A 115 -1.87 25.34 -2.86
CA TRP A 115 -2.06 26.51 -2.00
C TRP A 115 -0.75 27.20 -1.65
N HIS A 116 0.28 26.43 -1.28
CA HIS A 116 1.58 27.00 -0.96
C HIS A 116 2.20 27.69 -2.19
N VAL A 117 2.17 27.07 -3.36
CA VAL A 117 2.73 27.65 -4.59
C VAL A 117 2.03 28.95 -4.97
N MET A 118 0.70 29.00 -4.83
CA MET A 118 -0.07 30.23 -5.09
C MET A 118 0.20 31.34 -4.07
N GLY A 119 0.48 30.97 -2.81
CA GLY A 119 0.77 31.92 -1.73
C GLY A 119 2.23 32.36 -1.64
N SER A 120 3.18 31.60 -2.22
CA SER A 120 4.60 31.90 -2.11
C SER A 120 5.03 33.01 -3.07
N GLN A 121 5.39 34.17 -2.52
CA GLN A 121 5.97 35.29 -3.27
C GLN A 121 7.51 35.36 -3.17
N GLN A 122 8.14 34.47 -2.40
CA GLN A 122 9.59 34.46 -2.15
C GLN A 122 10.24 33.18 -2.65
N ALA A 123 11.50 33.29 -3.09
CA ALA A 123 12.33 32.15 -3.48
C ALA A 123 12.64 31.27 -2.26
N ILE A 124 12.30 29.98 -2.36
CA ILE A 124 12.57 28.99 -1.32
C ILE A 124 14.10 28.87 -1.17
N THR A 125 14.62 29.18 0.01
CA THR A 125 16.05 29.02 0.29
C THR A 125 16.36 27.53 0.45
N LEU A 126 16.96 26.94 -0.59
CA LEU A 126 17.33 25.53 -0.65
C LEU A 126 18.55 25.26 0.24
N SER A 127 18.29 24.91 1.51
CA SER A 127 19.29 24.39 2.43
C SER A 127 18.87 22.98 2.88
N ASP A 128 19.83 22.08 3.08
CA ASP A 128 19.57 20.67 3.41
C ASP A 128 18.66 20.52 4.64
N ILE A 129 18.94 21.29 5.70
CA ILE A 129 18.16 21.26 6.95
C ILE A 129 16.75 21.80 6.70
N ASN A 130 16.62 22.90 5.96
CA ASN A 130 15.33 23.49 5.64
C ASN A 130 14.48 22.52 4.80
N MET A 131 15.07 21.80 3.85
CA MET A 131 14.35 20.82 3.03
C MET A 131 13.78 19.67 3.87
N VAL A 132 14.56 19.15 4.81
CA VAL A 132 14.09 18.11 5.75
C VAL A 132 12.96 18.65 6.63
N VAL A 133 13.11 19.85 7.18
CA VAL A 133 12.07 20.47 8.02
C VAL A 133 10.79 20.71 7.22
N TYR A 134 10.87 21.22 5.99
CA TYR A 134 9.71 21.40 5.13
C TYR A 134 9.02 20.08 4.83
N PHE A 135 9.79 19.02 4.50
CA PHE A 135 9.23 17.70 4.25
C PHE A 135 8.41 17.18 5.44
N PHE A 136 8.98 17.18 6.65
CA PHE A 136 8.27 16.73 7.84
C PHE A 136 7.08 17.64 8.21
N SER A 137 7.20 18.94 7.96
CA SER A 137 6.12 19.90 8.19
C SER A 137 4.92 19.61 7.30
N TYR A 138 5.12 19.50 5.99
CA TYR A 138 4.03 19.16 5.06
C TYR A 138 3.45 17.79 5.34
N LEU A 139 4.29 16.79 5.62
CA LEU A 139 3.82 15.46 5.95
C LEU A 139 2.88 15.49 7.16
N THR A 140 3.28 16.15 8.25
CA THR A 140 2.48 16.21 9.48
C THR A 140 1.17 16.97 9.27
N ILE A 141 1.20 18.11 8.56
CA ILE A 141 0.01 18.91 8.25
C ILE A 141 -0.95 18.12 7.38
N THR A 142 -0.45 17.52 6.29
CA THR A 142 -1.25 16.72 5.36
C THR A 142 -1.91 15.54 6.07
N TYR A 143 -1.18 14.77 6.88
CA TYR A 143 -1.75 13.63 7.59
C TYR A 143 -2.80 14.07 8.63
N THR A 144 -2.57 15.18 9.33
CA THR A 144 -3.56 15.73 10.28
C THR A 144 -4.84 16.13 9.55
N LEU A 145 -4.73 16.89 8.47
CA LEU A 145 -5.89 17.27 7.65
C LEU A 145 -6.59 16.07 7.02
N ALA A 146 -5.84 15.08 6.54
CA ALA A 146 -6.39 13.85 5.99
C ALA A 146 -7.22 13.08 7.02
N THR A 147 -6.74 12.98 8.26
CA THR A 147 -7.51 12.34 9.34
C THR A 147 -8.80 13.10 9.65
N LEU A 148 -8.77 14.44 9.67
CA LEU A 148 -9.96 15.26 9.87
C LEU A 148 -10.97 15.09 8.73
N THR A 149 -10.54 15.16 7.48
CA THR A 149 -11.41 14.96 6.30
C THR A 149 -12.00 13.56 6.29
N THR A 150 -11.21 12.54 6.66
CA THR A 150 -11.67 11.16 6.78
C THR A 150 -12.77 11.03 7.85
N LEU A 151 -12.58 11.64 9.02
CA LEU A 151 -13.58 11.63 10.09
C LEU A 151 -14.85 12.41 9.73
N MET A 152 -14.72 13.56 9.07
CA MET A 152 -15.85 14.40 8.70
C MET A 152 -16.67 13.82 7.55
N TRP A 153 -16.03 13.17 6.57
CA TRP A 153 -16.70 12.70 5.35
C TRP A 153 -16.86 11.18 5.28
N GLU A 154 -15.82 10.39 5.60
CA GLU A 154 -15.96 8.94 5.50
C GLU A 154 -16.87 8.36 6.58
N ALA A 155 -16.87 8.91 7.81
CA ALA A 155 -17.75 8.42 8.88
C ALA A 155 -19.25 8.52 8.56
N PRO A 156 -19.78 9.66 8.09
CA PRO A 156 -21.19 9.74 7.68
C PRO A 156 -21.47 8.89 6.44
N PHE A 157 -20.56 8.83 5.46
CA PHE A 157 -20.75 7.99 4.27
C PHE A 157 -20.81 6.50 4.61
N MET A 158 -19.97 6.01 5.52
CA MET A 158 -20.03 4.63 5.99
C MET A 158 -21.32 4.32 6.76
N ALA A 159 -21.87 5.30 7.49
CA ALA A 159 -23.15 5.14 8.16
C ALA A 159 -24.31 5.04 7.15
N ILE A 160 -24.30 5.89 6.11
CA ILE A 160 -25.28 5.87 5.02
C ILE A 160 -25.18 4.57 4.22
N GLU A 161 -23.97 4.13 3.86
CA GLU A 161 -23.75 2.88 3.14
C GLU A 161 -24.29 1.67 3.92
N LYS A 162 -24.10 1.63 5.25
CA LYS A 162 -24.69 0.59 6.09
C LYS A 162 -26.22 0.66 6.10
N MET A 163 -26.81 1.85 6.14
CA MET A 163 -28.27 2.01 6.08
C MET A 163 -28.85 1.58 4.72
N ILE A 164 -28.15 1.85 3.62
CA ILE A 164 -28.59 1.50 2.26
C ILE A 164 -28.33 0.02 1.95
N PHE A 165 -27.18 -0.52 2.34
CA PHE A 165 -26.76 -1.91 2.09
C PHE A 165 -26.92 -2.81 3.32
N THR A 166 -27.96 -2.60 4.14
CA THR A 166 -28.33 -3.60 5.16
C THR A 166 -28.82 -4.88 4.46
N ILE A 167 -27.87 -5.68 3.97
CA ILE A 167 -28.00 -7.12 3.91
C ILE A 167 -27.93 -7.54 5.37
N PRO A 168 -29.00 -8.07 5.99
CA PRO A 168 -28.87 -8.67 7.30
C PRO A 168 -27.85 -9.80 7.14
N ARG A 169 -26.63 -9.61 7.65
CA ARG A 169 -25.74 -10.74 7.93
C ARG A 169 -26.47 -11.54 9.00
N GLN A 170 -27.30 -12.49 8.56
CA GLN A 170 -27.71 -13.57 9.42
C GLN A 170 -26.42 -14.20 9.92
N LYS A 171 -26.12 -13.92 11.19
CA LYS A 171 -25.23 -14.74 11.99
C LYS A 171 -25.84 -16.13 11.84
N ILE A 172 -25.19 -17.00 11.06
CA ILE A 172 -25.57 -18.40 10.98
C ILE A 172 -25.31 -18.95 12.38
N GLU A 173 -26.29 -18.80 13.25
CA GLU A 173 -26.42 -19.51 14.52
C GLU A 173 -26.42 -20.98 14.10
N ARG A 174 -25.27 -21.64 14.24
CA ARG A 174 -25.18 -23.07 13.94
C ARG A 174 -26.18 -23.74 14.89
N PRO A 175 -27.24 -24.41 14.41
CA PRO A 175 -28.10 -25.15 15.32
C PRO A 175 -27.20 -26.20 15.97
N ILE A 176 -27.09 -26.14 17.29
CA ILE A 176 -26.52 -27.23 18.07
C ILE A 176 -27.46 -28.40 17.81
N THR A 177 -27.02 -29.31 16.95
CA THR A 177 -27.68 -30.59 16.73
C THR A 177 -27.83 -31.23 18.10
N ILE A 178 -29.09 -31.38 18.55
CA ILE A 178 -29.42 -32.22 19.70
C ILE A 178 -28.92 -33.62 19.34
N ARG A 179 -27.71 -33.95 19.82
CA ARG A 179 -27.20 -35.32 19.81
C ARG A 179 -28.19 -36.11 20.64
N GLY A 180 -29.00 -36.92 19.95
CA GLY A 180 -30.02 -37.77 20.53
C GLY A 180 -29.48 -38.49 21.76
N ASN A 181 -30.23 -38.31 22.84
CA ASN A 181 -30.10 -39.04 24.09
C ASN A 181 -30.45 -40.52 23.85
N ASN A 182 -29.52 -41.28 23.27
CA ASN A 182 -29.65 -42.73 23.14
C ASN A 182 -29.39 -43.45 24.48
N ASN A 183 -28.89 -42.71 25.47
CA ASN A 183 -28.48 -43.25 26.77
C ASN A 183 -29.68 -43.42 27.73
N ALA A 184 -30.81 -42.72 27.50
CA ALA A 184 -32.02 -42.90 28.32
C ALA A 184 -32.84 -44.14 27.92
N ILE A 185 -32.64 -44.68 26.71
CA ILE A 185 -33.29 -45.92 26.28
C ILE A 185 -32.54 -47.13 26.85
N GLU A 186 -31.21 -47.03 26.99
CA GLU A 186 -30.37 -48.09 27.56
C GLU A 186 -30.61 -48.28 29.07
N SER A 187 -30.87 -47.21 29.83
CA SER A 187 -31.20 -47.32 31.26
C SER A 187 -32.59 -47.89 31.56
N THR A 188 -33.48 -47.98 30.56
CA THR A 188 -34.84 -48.53 30.74
C THR A 188 -34.92 -50.01 30.33
N GLN A 189 -33.90 -50.53 29.62
CA GLN A 189 -33.81 -51.93 29.20
C GLN A 189 -33.06 -52.83 30.21
N GLU A 190 -32.29 -52.28 31.15
CA GLU A 190 -31.59 -53.06 32.20
C GLU A 190 -32.46 -53.42 33.43
N ILE A 191 -33.73 -53.00 33.49
CA ILE A 191 -34.59 -53.19 34.67
C ILE A 191 -35.71 -54.24 34.43
N ASN A 192 -35.65 -55.05 33.36
CA ASN A 192 -36.64 -56.11 33.13
C ASN A 192 -35.98 -57.44 32.74
#